data_AF-A0A349HQR4-F1
#
_entry.id   AF-A0A349HQR4-F1
#
_cell.length_a   1.000
_cell.length_b   1.000
_cell.length_c   1.000
_cell.angle_alpha   90.00
_cell.angle_beta   90.00
_cell.angle_gamma   90.00
#
_symmetry.space_group_name_H-M   'P 1'
#
loop_
_entity.id
_entity.type
_entity.pdbx_description
1 polymer ?
#
loop_
_entity_poly.entity_id
_entity_poly.type
_entity_poly.pdbx_seq_one_letter_code
_entity_poly.pdbx_strand_id
1 'polypeptide(L)' 'PDTGEQLKSEFEFTRLAVPRRVYTQAHFDIMAEALIAIKERAASVKGYRITWEPKILRHFQASLEPIE' A
#
# COMPACT_ATOMS: atom_id res chain seq x y z
N PRO A 1 0.78 13.78 15.43
CA PRO A 1 1.99 13.86 16.28
C PRO A 1 2.26 15.31 16.67
N ASP A 2 2.38 15.57 17.97
CA ASP A 2 2.66 16.91 18.49
C ASP A 2 4.06 17.42 18.08
N THR A 3 4.95 16.50 17.71
CA THR A 3 6.32 16.75 17.21
C THR A 3 6.41 16.92 15.69
N GLY A 4 5.31 16.71 14.94
CA GLY A 4 5.33 16.66 13.48
C GLY A 4 5.97 15.40 12.87
N GLU A 5 6.67 14.60 13.67
CA GLU A 5 7.29 13.34 13.23
C GLU A 5 6.28 12.21 13.14
N GLN A 6 6.49 11.33 12.17
CA GLN A 6 5.55 10.27 11.89
C GLN A 6 5.78 9.07 12.78
N LEU A 7 4.74 8.70 13.52
CA LEU A 7 4.76 7.57 14.43
C LEU A 7 4.82 6.29 13.61
N LYS A 8 5.69 5.37 14.03
CA LYS A 8 5.76 4.04 13.46
C LYS A 8 4.49 3.28 13.81
N SER A 9 3.84 2.69 12.81
CA SER A 9 2.70 1.80 13.06
C SER A 9 3.20 0.48 13.67
N GLU A 10 2.40 -0.08 14.58
CA GLU A 10 2.64 -1.45 15.06
C GLU A 10 2.37 -2.49 13.96
N PHE A 11 1.49 -2.15 13.01
CA PHE A 11 1.11 -3.00 11.90
C PHE A 11 1.08 -2.24 10.58
N GLU A 12 1.68 -2.82 9.55
CA GLU A 12 1.67 -2.29 8.19
C GLU A 12 0.80 -3.23 7.32
N PHE A 13 -0.47 -2.86 7.14
CA PHE A 13 -1.44 -3.67 6.40
C PHE A 13 -1.91 -2.99 5.12
N THR A 14 -2.04 -3.79 4.06
CA THR A 14 -2.72 -3.39 2.83
C THR A 14 -4.17 -3.87 2.87
N ARG A 15 -5.12 -2.93 2.75
CA ARG A 15 -6.56 -3.25 2.80
C ARG A 15 -7.11 -3.56 1.41
N LEU A 16 -7.71 -4.74 1.23
CA LEU A 16 -8.51 -5.10 0.06
C LEU A 16 -9.99 -4.79 0.33
N ALA A 17 -10.44 -3.58 -0.01
CA ALA A 17 -11.80 -3.15 0.26
C ALA A 17 -12.76 -3.56 -0.88
N VAL A 18 -13.64 -4.54 -0.60
CA VAL A 18 -14.58 -5.08 -1.59
C VAL A 18 -15.95 -4.40 -1.47
N PRO A 19 -16.43 -3.68 -2.50
CA PRO A 19 -17.77 -3.12 -2.54
C PRO A 19 -18.86 -4.21 -2.66
N ARG A 20 -20.00 -3.98 -2.00
CA ARG A 20 -21.12 -4.92 -1.96
C ARG A 20 -21.78 -5.08 -3.33
N ARG A 21 -21.89 -6.32 -3.82
CA ARG A 21 -22.58 -6.71 -5.07
C ARG A 21 -21.99 -6.10 -6.35
N VAL A 22 -20.71 -5.73 -6.34
CA VAL A 22 -20.02 -5.18 -7.51
C VAL A 22 -19.20 -6.24 -8.24
N TYR A 23 -18.50 -7.10 -7.51
CA TYR A 23 -17.57 -8.07 -8.07
C TYR A 23 -18.14 -9.49 -8.10
N THR A 24 -17.67 -10.27 -9.07
CA THR A 24 -17.97 -11.69 -9.26
C THR A 24 -16.78 -12.55 -8.85
N GLN A 25 -16.97 -13.88 -8.76
CA GLN A 25 -15.89 -14.83 -8.43
C GLN A 25 -14.65 -14.66 -9.31
N ALA A 26 -14.83 -14.49 -10.62
CA ALA A 26 -13.71 -14.31 -11.56
C ALA A 26 -12.82 -13.09 -11.23
N HIS A 27 -13.38 -12.02 -10.66
CA HIS A 27 -12.57 -10.87 -10.21
C HIS A 27 -11.69 -11.25 -9.00
N PHE A 28 -12.21 -12.11 -8.11
CA PHE A 28 -11.45 -12.61 -6.97
C PHE A 28 -10.37 -13.59 -7.39
N ASP A 29 -10.64 -14.44 -8.38
CA ASP A 29 -9.66 -15.41 -8.89
C ASP A 29 -8.43 -14.67 -9.45
N ILE A 30 -8.66 -13.64 -10.29
CA ILE A 30 -7.58 -12.78 -10.83
C ILE A 30 -6.83 -12.05 -9.71
N MET A 31 -7.55 -11.51 -8.72
CA MET A 31 -6.92 -10.84 -7.58
C MET A 31 -6.04 -11.81 -6.78
N ALA A 32 -6.49 -13.05 -6.56
CA ALA A 32 -5.73 -14.07 -5.85
C ALA A 32 -4.46 -14.46 -6.62
N GLU A 33 -4.55 -14.69 -7.92
CA GLU A 33 -3.40 -14.98 -8.79
C GLU A 33 -2.36 -13.85 -8.75
N ALA A 34 -2.81 -12.59 -8.86
CA ALA A 34 -1.94 -11.42 -8.77
C ALA A 34 -1.21 -11.33 -7.42
N LEU A 35 -1.91 -11.60 -6.31
CA LEU A 35 -1.33 -11.57 -4.97
C LEU A 35 -0.32 -12.71 -4.76
N ILE A 36 -0.58 -13.91 -5.30
CA ILE A 36 0.36 -15.04 -5.27
C ILE A 36 1.63 -14.67 -6.03
N ALA A 37 1.51 -14.14 -7.25
CA ALA A 37 2.66 -13.72 -8.05
C ALA A 37 3.49 -12.61 -7.37
N ILE A 38 2.84 -11.66 -6.68
CA ILE A 38 3.54 -10.64 -5.89
C ILE A 38 4.27 -11.28 -4.69
N LYS A 39 3.63 -12.23 -4.00
CA LYS A 39 4.22 -12.94 -2.86
C LYS A 39 5.47 -13.72 -3.27
N GLU A 40 5.45 -14.38 -4.42
CA GLU A 40 6.59 -15.13 -4.97
C GLU A 40 7.81 -14.23 -5.20
N ARG A 41 7.59 -12.98 -5.64
CA ARG A 41 8.66 -11.99 -5.85
C ARG A 41 8.81 -10.98 -4.71
N ALA A 42 8.23 -11.22 -3.54
CA ALA A 42 8.16 -10.22 -2.46
C ALA A 42 9.56 -9.73 -2.03
N ALA A 43 10.57 -10.61 -2.07
CA ALA A 43 11.94 -10.27 -1.73
C ALA A 43 12.61 -9.26 -2.70
N SER A 44 12.12 -9.12 -3.94
CA SER A 44 12.64 -8.16 -4.91
C SER A 44 11.87 -6.83 -4.94
N VAL A 45 10.78 -6.72 -4.18
CA VAL A 45 9.97 -5.50 -4.10
C VAL A 45 10.74 -4.45 -3.30
N LYS A 46 11.11 -3.36 -3.95
CA LYS A 46 11.84 -2.25 -3.34
C LYS A 46 10.95 -1.42 -2.44
N GLY A 47 11.53 -0.91 -1.35
CA GLY A 47 10.90 0.10 -0.51
C GLY A 47 10.82 1.44 -1.23
N TYR A 48 9.99 2.35 -0.71
CA TYR A 48 9.83 3.70 -1.23
C TYR A 48 10.16 4.72 -0.15
N ARG A 49 10.67 5.88 -0.56
CA ARG A 49 10.86 7.05 0.30
C ARG A 49 9.98 8.20 -0.15
N ILE A 50 9.58 9.03 0.80
CA ILE A 50 8.77 10.22 0.54
C ILE A 50 9.69 11.36 0.06
N THR A 51 9.43 11.90 -1.13
CA THR A 51 10.13 13.07 -1.67
C THR A 51 9.47 14.38 -1.26
N TRP A 52 8.15 14.35 -1.11
CA TRP A 52 7.34 15.49 -0.68
C TRP A 52 6.09 15.01 0.06
N GLU A 53 5.73 15.66 1.16
CA GLU A 53 4.48 15.42 1.89
C GLU A 53 3.77 16.73 2.29
N PRO A 54 2.42 16.75 2.28
CA PRO A 54 1.65 17.86 2.83
C PRO A 54 1.69 17.86 4.36
N LYS A 55 1.37 19.01 4.96
CA LYS A 55 1.33 19.17 6.44
C LYS A 55 0.32 18.26 7.15
N ILE A 56 -0.71 17.80 6.44
CA ILE A 56 -1.83 17.03 7.00
C ILE A 56 -2.20 15.90 6.02
N LEU A 57 -2.56 14.72 6.55
CA LEU A 57 -3.05 13.55 5.80
C LEU A 57 -2.18 13.18 4.58
N ARG A 58 -0.87 13.01 4.82
CA ARG A 58 0.12 12.70 3.77
C ARG A 58 -0.21 11.51 2.87
N HIS A 59 -0.96 10.52 3.34
CA HIS A 59 -1.32 9.32 2.56
C HIS A 59 -2.18 9.61 1.32
N PHE A 60 -2.79 10.80 1.21
CA PHE A 60 -3.54 11.18 0.02
C PHE A 60 -2.72 11.87 -1.08
N GLN A 61 -1.61 12.53 -0.72
CA GLN A 61 -0.89 13.41 -1.67
C GLN A 61 0.63 13.25 -1.66
N ALA A 62 1.19 12.39 -0.80
CA ALA A 62 2.64 12.20 -0.74
C ALA A 62 3.20 11.73 -2.09
N SER A 63 4.32 12.32 -2.48
CA SER A 63 5.10 11.87 -3.63
C SER A 63 6.17 10.89 -3.15
N LEU A 64 6.29 9.75 -3.83
CA LEU A 64 7.17 8.64 -3.45
C LEU A 64 8.15 8.32 -4.57
N GLU A 65 9.38 7.98 -4.22
CA GLU A 65 10.38 7.43 -5.13
C GLU A 65 10.90 6.08 -4.62
N PRO A 66 11.21 5.12 -5.50
CA PRO A 66 11.79 3.85 -5.09
C PRO A 66 13.19 4.05 -4.53
N ILE A 67 13.53 3.32 -3.48
CA ILE A 67 14.88 3.26 -2.93
C ILE A 67 15.69 2.33 -3.83
N GLU A 68 16.86 2.74 -4.31
CA GLU A 68 17.73 1.92 -5.17
C GLU A 68 18.24 0.65 -4.49
#